data_AF-A0AAD7JUQ6-F1
#
_entry.id   AF-A0AAD7JUQ6-F1
#
_cell.length_a   1.000
_cell.length_b   1.000
_cell.length_c   1.000
_cell.angle_alpha   90.00
_cell.angle_beta   90.00
_cell.angle_gamma   90.00
#
_symmetry.space_group_name_H-M   'P 1'
#
loop_
_entity.id
_entity.type
_entity.pdbx_description
1 polymer ?
#
loop_
_entity_poly.entity_id
_entity_poly.type
_entity_poly.pdbx_seq_one_letter_code
_entity_poly.pdbx_strand_id
1 'polypeptide(L)'
;MLDHLAADRARVANLEAQILHLENTISTLKVERNLAQKRLDSYHYPVLSLPNEVTSEVFMHFLPDYPLRPPLTGIHSPTVLTHVCRRWREIAVGTPGLWSVISLTSSVIPFELQVEIFDLWLSRSRSCPLSIDIVYYGPEVSVAIVRVFQEASRLEDLELDVFACDLPPTSVDVQLPLLRHLDLSLENPEPDRDIMLFHHAPQLRTAVLNDSACMSIQLPWAQLTSVTFGPVYPHECVLVLQQTSNLLYCDLALLLGGSSDLIQLKLLRLETLILRESEFPVVGYLDSLVLPALRSLSIPELFLGTNSIDALTSFVVKSGCRLEELRITGRIETVQIYRQAFPSIRMLSFHGWRSLGRTYTASDDSDAESETQSISECDELAG
;
A
#
# COMPACT_ATOMS: atom_id res chain seq x y z
N MET A 1 72.68 -33.24 42.01
CA MET A 1 73.09 -32.64 40.72
C MET A 1 72.90 -33.60 39.54
N LEU A 2 73.24 -34.89 39.70
CA LEU A 2 73.04 -35.92 38.66
C LEU A 2 71.56 -36.30 38.42
N ASP A 3 70.71 -36.30 39.46
CA ASP A 3 69.29 -36.68 39.32
C ASP A 3 68.44 -35.69 38.51
N HIS A 4 68.75 -34.38 38.60
CA HIS A 4 68.08 -33.35 37.79
C HIS A 4 68.39 -33.51 36.30
N LEU A 5 69.60 -33.96 35.96
CA LEU A 5 70.05 -34.14 34.57
C LEU A 5 69.32 -35.31 33.87
N ALA A 6 68.99 -36.36 34.61
CA ALA A 6 68.21 -37.48 34.09
C ALA A 6 66.72 -37.10 33.92
N ALA A 7 66.16 -36.36 34.87
CA ALA A 7 64.80 -35.84 34.79
C ALA A 7 64.62 -34.87 33.60
N ASP A 8 65.58 -33.97 33.38
CA ASP A 8 65.55 -33.03 32.26
C ASP A 8 65.66 -33.75 30.91
N ARG A 9 66.52 -34.79 30.79
CA ARG A 9 66.61 -35.61 29.58
C ARG A 9 65.31 -36.34 29.26
N ALA A 10 64.65 -36.92 30.28
CA ALA A 10 63.35 -37.55 30.11
C ALA A 10 62.27 -36.54 29.70
N ARG A 11 62.34 -35.31 30.22
CA ARG A 11 61.42 -34.22 29.85
C ARG A 11 61.65 -33.73 28.43
N VAL A 12 62.89 -33.57 27.99
CA VAL A 12 63.23 -33.22 26.61
C VAL A 12 62.73 -34.29 25.64
N ALA A 13 63.00 -35.58 25.91
CA ALA A 13 62.51 -36.68 25.06
C ALA A 13 60.98 -36.71 24.96
N ASN A 14 60.27 -36.42 26.06
CA ASN A 14 58.82 -36.31 26.05
C ASN A 14 58.35 -35.09 25.22
N LEU A 15 58.98 -33.93 25.36
CA LEU A 15 58.67 -32.75 24.56
C LEU A 15 58.94 -32.97 23.06
N GLU A 16 60.04 -33.63 22.70
CA GLU A 16 60.34 -33.98 21.30
C GLU A 16 59.30 -34.94 20.71
N ALA A 17 58.86 -35.95 21.49
CA ALA A 17 57.80 -36.85 21.07
C ALA A 17 56.46 -36.10 20.88
N GLN A 18 56.15 -35.14 21.74
CA GLN A 18 54.97 -34.28 21.59
C GLN A 18 55.08 -33.36 20.38
N ILE A 19 56.25 -32.77 20.10
CA ILE A 19 56.49 -31.96 18.91
C ILE A 19 56.25 -32.81 17.66
N LEU A 20 56.86 -33.99 17.58
CA LEU A 20 56.70 -34.89 16.43
C LEU A 20 55.23 -35.29 16.22
N HIS A 21 54.50 -35.56 17.31
CA HIS A 21 53.08 -35.87 17.25
C HIS A 21 52.24 -34.68 16.74
N LEU A 22 52.52 -33.47 17.23
CA LEU A 22 51.84 -32.26 16.80
C LEU A 22 52.16 -31.92 15.34
N GLU A 23 53.39 -32.09 14.89
CA GLU A 23 53.78 -31.89 13.49
C GLU A 23 53.06 -32.85 12.55
N ASN A 24 52.97 -34.13 12.91
CA ASN A 24 52.19 -35.11 12.16
C ASN A 24 50.70 -34.74 12.13
N THR A 25 50.15 -34.28 13.26
CA THR A 25 48.75 -33.83 13.34
C THR A 25 48.50 -32.62 12.45
N ILE A 26 49.37 -31.62 12.49
CA ILE A 26 49.31 -30.43 11.62
C ILE A 26 49.40 -30.83 10.14
N SER A 27 50.27 -31.77 9.78
CA SER A 27 50.41 -32.23 8.40
C SER A 27 49.11 -32.89 7.90
N THR A 28 48.48 -33.72 8.73
CA THR A 28 47.24 -34.41 8.42
C THR A 28 46.08 -33.42 8.24
N LEU A 29 45.93 -32.49 9.19
CA LEU A 29 44.92 -31.43 9.11
C LEU A 29 45.12 -30.52 7.89
N LYS A 30 46.37 -30.23 7.49
CA LYS A 30 46.64 -29.46 6.27
C LYS A 30 46.17 -30.20 5.01
N VAL A 31 46.40 -31.51 4.92
CA VAL A 31 45.92 -32.33 3.79
C VAL A 31 44.39 -32.33 3.76
N GLU A 32 43.74 -32.58 4.89
CA GLU A 32 42.28 -32.59 4.98
C GLU A 32 41.67 -31.23 4.61
N ARG A 33 42.25 -30.13 5.12
CA ARG A 33 41.85 -28.76 4.75
C ARG A 33 41.98 -28.51 3.26
N ASN A 34 43.08 -28.95 2.64
CA ASN A 34 43.30 -28.76 1.20
C ASN A 34 42.29 -29.56 0.37
N LEU A 35 41.94 -30.78 0.79
CA LEU A 35 40.89 -31.58 0.14
C LEU A 35 39.51 -30.94 0.28
N ALA A 36 39.18 -30.43 1.48
CA ALA A 36 37.94 -29.70 1.70
C ALA A 36 37.86 -28.44 0.85
N GLN A 37 38.94 -27.66 0.76
CA GLN A 37 39.02 -26.46 -0.08
C GLN A 37 38.81 -26.80 -1.56
N LYS A 38 39.49 -27.83 -2.09
CA LYS A 38 39.28 -28.27 -3.48
C LYS A 38 37.84 -28.66 -3.78
N ARG A 39 37.14 -29.30 -2.83
CA ARG A 39 35.71 -29.60 -2.97
C ARG A 39 34.87 -28.33 -3.03
N LEU A 40 35.13 -27.37 -2.14
CA LEU A 40 34.43 -26.07 -2.15
C LEU A 40 34.66 -25.31 -3.46
N ASP A 41 35.90 -25.28 -3.96
CA ASP A 41 36.26 -24.60 -5.20
C ASP A 41 35.59 -25.23 -6.44
N SER A 42 35.18 -26.51 -6.36
CA SER A 42 34.44 -27.19 -7.44
C SER A 42 32.96 -26.80 -7.52
N TYR A 43 32.40 -26.22 -6.44
CA TYR A 43 31.05 -25.70 -6.45
C TYR A 43 31.03 -24.28 -7.01
N HIS A 44 30.37 -24.09 -8.14
CA HIS A 44 30.00 -22.76 -8.58
C HIS A 44 28.81 -22.31 -7.72
N TYR A 45 29.00 -21.27 -6.92
CA TYR A 45 27.91 -20.61 -6.20
C TYR A 45 27.34 -19.53 -7.12
N PRO A 46 26.22 -19.78 -7.85
CA PRO A 46 25.78 -18.90 -8.93
C PRO A 46 25.57 -17.48 -8.41
N VAL A 47 24.99 -17.36 -7.22
CA VAL A 47 24.68 -16.10 -6.54
C VAL A 47 25.91 -15.31 -6.05
N LEU A 48 27.09 -15.93 -6.02
CA LEU A 48 28.37 -15.27 -5.78
C LEU A 48 29.13 -14.98 -7.08
N SER A 49 28.64 -15.46 -8.23
CA SER A 49 29.24 -15.23 -9.55
C SER A 49 28.42 -14.28 -10.43
N LEU A 50 27.17 -13.99 -10.07
CA LEU A 50 26.34 -13.01 -10.76
C LEU A 50 26.97 -11.61 -10.68
N PRO A 51 26.82 -10.78 -11.73
CA PRO A 51 27.06 -9.35 -11.64
C PRO A 51 26.20 -8.70 -10.55
N ASN A 52 26.68 -7.58 -10.03
CA ASN A 52 25.97 -6.88 -8.95
C ASN A 52 24.61 -6.38 -9.44
N GLU A 53 24.52 -5.94 -10.68
CA GLU A 53 23.31 -5.45 -11.33
C GLU A 53 22.23 -6.53 -11.38
N VAL A 54 22.59 -7.74 -11.81
CA VAL A 54 21.65 -8.88 -11.85
C VAL A 54 21.20 -9.27 -10.45
N THR A 55 22.12 -9.21 -9.48
CA THR A 55 21.77 -9.51 -8.08
C THR A 55 20.83 -8.46 -7.49
N SER A 56 21.05 -7.18 -7.80
CA SER A 56 20.15 -6.08 -7.42
C SER A 56 18.76 -6.26 -8.02
N GLU A 57 18.64 -6.64 -9.30
CA GLU A 57 17.34 -6.93 -9.92
C GLU A 57 16.63 -8.10 -9.23
N VAL A 58 17.36 -9.18 -8.92
CA VAL A 58 16.81 -10.30 -8.14
C VAL A 58 16.32 -9.84 -6.76
N PHE A 59 17.05 -8.92 -6.11
CA PHE A 59 16.62 -8.35 -4.84
C PHE A 59 15.38 -7.46 -4.98
N MET A 60 15.22 -6.72 -6.08
CA MET A 60 14.01 -5.93 -6.30
C MET A 60 12.77 -6.83 -6.41
N HIS A 61 12.89 -8.02 -7.01
CA HIS A 61 11.83 -9.04 -7.04
C HIS A 61 11.57 -9.73 -5.69
N PHE A 62 12.37 -9.47 -4.66
CA PHE A 62 12.07 -9.93 -3.30
C PHE A 62 11.02 -9.04 -2.62
N LEU A 63 10.86 -7.80 -3.07
CA LEU A 63 9.83 -6.92 -2.54
C LEU A 63 8.45 -7.40 -3.00
N PRO A 64 7.41 -7.26 -2.16
CA PRO A 64 6.05 -7.56 -2.58
C PRO A 64 5.60 -6.59 -3.68
N ASP A 65 4.65 -7.04 -4.50
CA ASP A 65 4.03 -6.19 -5.51
C ASP A 65 3.26 -5.04 -4.84
N TYR A 66 3.42 -3.82 -5.36
CA TYR A 66 2.61 -2.69 -4.93
C TYR A 66 1.14 -3.06 -5.09
N PRO A 67 0.31 -2.83 -4.07
CA PRO A 67 0.48 -1.84 -2.99
C PRO A 67 1.04 -2.38 -1.68
N LEU A 68 1.36 -3.68 -1.63
CA LEU A 68 1.89 -4.27 -0.41
C LEU A 68 3.28 -3.70 -0.13
N ARG A 69 3.56 -3.43 1.14
CA ARG A 69 4.83 -2.86 1.58
C ARG A 69 5.60 -3.87 2.42
N PRO A 70 6.93 -3.96 2.27
CA PRO A 70 7.72 -4.91 3.05
C PRO A 70 7.75 -4.50 4.53
N PRO A 71 7.76 -5.46 5.47
CA PRO A 71 7.92 -5.14 6.88
C PRO A 71 9.32 -4.58 7.16
N LEU A 72 9.45 -3.69 8.15
CA LEU A 72 10.74 -3.13 8.58
C LEU A 72 11.72 -4.20 9.07
N THR A 73 11.21 -5.29 9.65
CA THR A 73 11.99 -6.40 10.19
C THR A 73 11.34 -7.76 9.86
N GLY A 74 12.05 -8.86 10.12
CA GLY A 74 11.52 -10.21 9.92
C GLY A 74 11.74 -10.76 8.51
N ILE A 75 11.11 -11.91 8.22
CA ILE A 75 11.50 -12.81 7.12
C ILE A 75 11.23 -12.25 5.71
N HIS A 76 10.35 -11.25 5.58
CA HIS A 76 10.00 -10.58 4.32
C HIS A 76 10.60 -9.17 4.20
N SER A 77 11.43 -8.76 5.17
CA SER A 77 12.10 -7.47 5.15
C SER A 77 13.32 -7.50 4.23
N PRO A 78 13.57 -6.49 3.37
CA PRO A 78 14.81 -6.40 2.58
C PRO A 78 16.07 -6.39 3.46
N THR A 79 15.93 -6.07 4.75
CA THR A 79 17.00 -6.20 5.75
C THR A 79 17.59 -7.62 5.79
N VAL A 80 16.81 -8.68 5.56
CA VAL A 80 17.32 -10.07 5.57
C VAL A 80 18.39 -10.32 4.52
N LEU A 81 18.30 -9.63 3.38
CA LEU A 81 19.30 -9.73 2.30
C LEU A 81 20.68 -9.26 2.79
N THR A 82 20.72 -8.38 3.80
CA THR A 82 21.97 -7.90 4.40
C THR A 82 22.61 -8.88 5.40
N HIS A 83 21.92 -9.97 5.76
CA HIS A 83 22.37 -10.95 6.73
C HIS A 83 22.90 -12.25 6.10
N VAL A 84 22.74 -12.45 4.78
CA VAL A 84 23.17 -13.68 4.10
C VAL A 84 24.70 -13.80 4.01
N CYS A 85 25.36 -12.82 3.40
CA CYS A 85 26.82 -12.76 3.33
C CYS A 85 27.29 -11.31 3.14
N ARG A 86 28.60 -11.07 3.29
CA ARG A 86 29.19 -9.72 3.12
C ARG A 86 28.87 -9.10 1.75
N ARG A 87 28.98 -9.88 0.67
CA ARG A 87 28.70 -9.39 -0.69
C ARG A 87 27.25 -8.98 -0.87
N TRP A 88 26.31 -9.79 -0.39
CA TRP A 88 24.88 -9.45 -0.44
C TRP A 88 24.54 -8.20 0.36
N ARG A 89 25.16 -8.03 1.53
CA ARG A 89 25.04 -6.79 2.31
C ARG A 89 25.49 -5.57 1.51
N GLU A 90 26.65 -5.65 0.87
CA GLU A 90 27.17 -4.55 0.05
C GLU A 90 26.25 -4.23 -1.14
N ILE A 91 25.72 -5.25 -1.82
CA ILE A 91 24.77 -5.07 -2.94
C ILE A 91 23.43 -4.52 -2.46
N ALA A 92 22.83 -5.09 -1.42
CA ALA A 92 21.53 -4.66 -0.90
C ALA A 92 21.58 -3.22 -0.37
N VAL A 93 22.58 -2.87 0.44
CA VAL A 93 22.79 -1.48 0.90
C VAL A 93 23.11 -0.54 -0.27
N GLY A 94 23.78 -1.04 -1.30
CA GLY A 94 24.09 -0.32 -2.53
C GLY A 94 22.92 -0.16 -3.50
N THR A 95 21.75 -0.75 -3.22
CA THR A 95 20.55 -0.74 -4.09
C THR A 95 19.46 0.11 -3.43
N PRO A 96 19.37 1.42 -3.73
CA PRO A 96 18.53 2.35 -2.95
C PRO A 96 17.03 2.05 -3.05
N GLY A 97 16.56 1.51 -4.19
CA GLY A 97 15.16 1.12 -4.39
C GLY A 97 14.64 0.04 -3.43
N LEU A 98 15.52 -0.73 -2.77
CA LEU A 98 15.12 -1.69 -1.73
C LEU A 98 14.63 -1.02 -0.45
N TRP A 99 14.95 0.26 -0.26
CA TRP A 99 14.74 1.00 0.98
C TRP A 99 13.77 2.16 0.81
N SER A 100 13.16 2.30 -0.38
CA SER A 100 12.31 3.45 -0.74
C SER A 100 10.84 3.28 -0.36
N VAL A 101 10.42 2.08 0.00
CA VAL A 101 9.06 1.77 0.48
C VAL A 101 9.15 1.49 1.97
N ILE A 102 8.54 2.32 2.81
CA ILE A 102 8.74 2.27 4.27
C ILE A 102 7.38 2.32 4.98
N SER A 103 7.14 1.36 5.87
CA SER A 103 5.88 1.25 6.63
C SER A 103 6.13 1.32 8.13
N LEU A 104 5.49 2.28 8.80
CA LEU A 104 5.50 2.44 10.25
C LEU A 104 4.12 2.10 10.80
N THR A 105 3.99 0.96 11.46
CA THR A 105 2.71 0.48 11.98
C THR A 105 2.79 0.14 13.45
N SER A 106 1.63 -0.03 14.10
CA SER A 106 1.60 -0.78 15.36
C SER A 106 2.16 -2.18 15.12
N SER A 107 3.26 -2.52 15.79
CA SER A 107 3.96 -3.79 15.60
C SER A 107 4.44 -4.35 16.94
N VAL A 108 4.96 -5.58 16.91
CA VAL A 108 5.49 -6.25 18.12
C VAL A 108 6.74 -5.53 18.67
N ILE A 109 7.45 -4.77 17.83
CA ILE A 109 8.63 -4.02 18.26
C ILE A 109 8.27 -2.61 18.74
N PRO A 110 8.97 -2.08 19.76
CA PRO A 110 8.76 -0.71 20.23
C PRO A 110 8.88 0.32 19.10
N PHE A 111 8.05 1.36 19.15
CA PHE A 111 7.99 2.37 18.09
C PHE A 111 9.33 3.12 17.93
N GLU A 112 10.08 3.31 19.00
CA GLU A 112 11.41 3.94 18.96
C GLU A 112 12.38 3.14 18.09
N LEU A 113 12.33 1.81 18.17
CA LEU A 113 13.16 0.94 17.33
C LEU A 113 12.69 0.98 15.88
N GLN A 114 11.38 1.09 15.63
CA GLN A 114 10.87 1.29 14.27
C GLN A 114 11.39 2.59 13.66
N VAL A 115 11.41 3.66 14.44
CA VAL A 115 11.91 4.98 14.04
C VAL A 115 13.43 4.96 13.75
N GLU A 116 14.22 4.20 14.51
CA GLU A 116 15.64 3.97 14.21
C GLU A 116 15.85 3.22 12.87
N ILE A 117 15.03 2.20 12.62
CA ILE A 117 15.10 1.43 11.36
C ILE A 117 14.61 2.29 10.18
N PHE A 118 13.58 3.10 10.41
CA PHE A 118 13.07 4.08 9.45
C PHE A 118 14.17 5.04 9.01
N ASP A 119 14.93 5.64 9.93
CA ASP A 119 16.09 6.49 9.59
C ASP A 119 17.12 5.74 8.76
N LEU A 120 17.39 4.49 9.13
CA LEU A 120 18.33 3.65 8.42
C LEU A 120 17.86 3.42 6.98
N TRP A 121 16.57 3.16 6.75
CA TRP A 121 16.01 2.98 5.42
C TRP A 121 15.98 4.29 4.63
N LEU A 122 15.61 5.41 5.25
CA LEU A 122 15.72 6.74 4.64
C LEU A 122 17.15 7.04 4.18
N SER A 123 18.16 6.73 5.00
CA SER A 123 19.56 6.95 4.62
C SER A 123 20.00 6.09 3.43
N ARG A 124 19.48 4.87 3.32
CA ARG A 124 19.83 3.91 2.26
C ARG A 124 19.07 4.14 0.95
N SER A 125 17.87 4.70 1.01
CA SER A 125 17.07 5.07 -0.16
C SER A 125 17.65 6.24 -0.96
N ARG A 126 18.60 6.99 -0.37
CA ARG A 126 19.37 8.07 -1.02
C ARG A 126 18.51 9.13 -1.69
N SER A 127 18.33 9.04 -3.01
CA SER A 127 17.56 10.00 -3.81
C SER A 127 16.38 9.34 -4.51
N CYS A 128 16.08 8.08 -4.19
CA CYS A 128 14.90 7.41 -4.73
C CYS A 128 13.63 8.14 -4.27
N PRO A 129 12.60 8.19 -5.13
CA PRO A 129 11.25 8.54 -4.72
C PRO A 129 10.79 7.61 -3.59
N LEU A 130 10.06 8.16 -2.61
CA LEU A 130 9.66 7.47 -1.40
C LEU A 130 8.16 7.16 -1.42
N SER A 131 7.81 5.93 -1.06
CA SER A 131 6.46 5.53 -0.66
C SER A 131 6.49 5.26 0.84
N ILE A 132 5.71 6.03 1.61
CA ILE A 132 5.71 5.92 3.06
C ILE A 132 4.28 5.79 3.56
N ASP A 133 4.03 4.80 4.41
CA ASP A 133 2.83 4.74 5.23
C ASP A 133 3.15 4.82 6.72
N ILE A 134 2.29 5.54 7.44
CA ILE A 134 2.33 5.61 8.90
C ILE A 134 0.91 5.34 9.41
N VAL A 135 0.74 4.21 10.10
CA VAL A 135 -0.52 3.78 10.73
C VAL A 135 -0.25 3.55 12.21
N TYR A 136 -0.34 4.62 13.00
CA TYR A 136 0.02 4.58 14.42
C TYR A 136 -0.60 5.72 15.23
N TYR A 137 -1.24 5.36 16.35
CA TYR A 137 -1.95 6.28 17.25
C TYR A 137 -1.24 6.39 18.61
N GLY A 138 -0.08 7.05 18.63
CA GLY A 138 0.67 7.31 19.86
C GLY A 138 1.47 8.60 19.75
N PRO A 139 1.77 9.25 20.89
CA PRO A 139 2.37 10.60 20.91
C PRO A 139 3.75 10.69 20.24
N GLU A 140 4.43 9.55 20.09
CA GLU A 140 5.75 9.43 19.47
C GLU A 140 5.71 9.61 17.94
N VAL A 141 4.54 9.44 17.30
CA VAL A 141 4.39 9.45 15.83
C VAL A 141 4.76 10.80 15.20
N SER A 142 4.55 11.88 15.94
CA SER A 142 4.90 13.25 15.54
C SER A 142 6.37 13.36 15.10
N VAL A 143 7.28 12.62 15.74
CA VAL A 143 8.71 12.60 15.38
C VAL A 143 8.92 11.96 14.01
N ALA A 144 8.24 10.86 13.71
CA ALA A 144 8.31 10.19 12.42
C ALA A 144 7.73 11.08 11.31
N ILE A 145 6.58 11.72 11.56
CA ILE A 145 5.94 12.63 10.61
C ILE A 145 6.86 13.80 10.25
N VAL A 146 7.53 14.41 11.24
CA VAL A 146 8.50 15.48 10.99
C VAL A 146 9.63 15.00 10.06
N ARG A 147 10.12 13.77 10.23
CA ARG A 147 11.17 13.19 9.37
C ARG A 147 10.67 12.91 7.96
N VAL A 148 9.44 12.44 7.81
CA VAL A 148 8.80 12.27 6.49
C VAL A 148 8.79 13.60 5.73
N PHE A 149 8.33 14.67 6.38
CA PHE A 149 8.27 15.98 5.73
C PHE A 149 9.63 16.66 5.52
N GLN A 150 10.69 16.23 6.21
CA GLN A 150 12.07 16.64 5.86
C GLN A 150 12.50 16.07 4.49
N GLU A 151 11.94 14.94 4.08
CA GLU A 151 12.19 14.30 2.79
C GLU A 151 11.12 14.65 1.72
N ALA A 152 10.33 15.71 1.94
CA ALA A 152 9.18 16.09 1.10
C ALA A 152 9.47 16.17 -0.41
N SER A 153 10.68 16.60 -0.79
CA SER A 153 11.09 16.68 -2.20
C SER A 153 11.12 15.33 -2.94
N ARG A 154 11.16 14.22 -2.19
CA ARG A 154 11.27 12.86 -2.69
C ARG A 154 10.00 12.04 -2.48
N LEU A 155 9.01 12.54 -1.73
CA LEU A 155 7.76 11.81 -1.48
C LEU A 155 6.97 11.66 -2.78
N GLU A 156 6.65 10.42 -3.14
CA GLU A 156 5.83 10.06 -4.31
C GLU A 156 4.47 9.49 -3.90
N ASP A 157 4.44 8.70 -2.83
CA ASP A 157 3.25 8.05 -2.27
C ASP A 157 3.29 8.22 -0.75
N LEU A 158 2.22 8.76 -0.17
CA LEU A 158 2.13 9.03 1.25
C LEU A 158 0.79 8.58 1.79
N GLU A 159 0.81 7.73 2.80
CA GLU A 159 -0.36 7.26 3.53
C GLU A 159 -0.19 7.59 5.01
N LEU A 160 -1.13 8.33 5.58
CA LEU A 160 -1.11 8.67 7.01
C LEU A 160 -2.46 8.32 7.62
N ASP A 161 -2.41 7.48 8.65
CA ASP A 161 -3.52 7.17 9.53
C ASP A 161 -3.10 7.48 10.97
N VAL A 162 -3.39 8.72 11.37
CA VAL A 162 -2.84 9.39 12.56
C VAL A 162 -3.85 10.38 13.15
N PHE A 163 -3.58 10.93 14.33
CA PHE A 163 -4.39 12.05 14.83
C PHE A 163 -4.03 13.35 14.08
N ALA A 164 -5.02 14.21 13.86
CA ALA A 164 -4.80 15.50 13.22
C ALA A 164 -3.76 16.38 13.98
N CYS A 165 -3.68 16.24 15.30
CA CYS A 165 -2.72 16.98 16.14
C CYS A 165 -1.25 16.57 15.91
N ASP A 166 -1.00 15.38 15.34
CA ASP A 166 0.36 14.89 15.07
C ASP A 166 0.98 15.51 13.82
N LEU A 167 0.15 16.07 12.92
CA LEU A 167 0.62 16.78 11.75
C LEU A 167 1.31 18.09 12.14
N PRO A 168 2.39 18.47 11.44
CA PRO A 168 3.09 19.72 11.71
C PRO A 168 2.17 20.94 11.51
N PRO A 169 2.45 22.05 12.20
CA PRO A 169 1.68 23.27 12.05
C PRO A 169 1.75 23.80 10.61
N THR A 170 0.65 24.39 10.14
CA THR A 170 0.43 24.84 8.75
C THR A 170 1.31 26.00 8.28
N SER A 171 2.16 26.55 9.13
CA SER A 171 3.09 27.63 8.81
C SER A 171 4.31 27.20 7.98
N VAL A 172 4.49 25.88 7.77
CA VAL A 172 5.58 25.35 6.93
C VAL A 172 5.06 25.15 5.51
N ASP A 173 5.60 25.92 4.57
CA ASP A 173 5.32 25.74 3.15
C ASP A 173 6.11 24.52 2.62
N VAL A 174 5.50 23.34 2.72
CA VAL A 174 6.11 22.09 2.28
C VAL A 174 5.89 21.91 0.78
N GLN A 175 6.98 21.74 0.04
CA GLN A 175 6.94 21.46 -1.40
C GLN A 175 6.98 19.96 -1.65
N LEU A 176 5.95 19.43 -2.32
CA LEU A 176 5.76 18.01 -2.60
C LEU A 176 5.78 17.75 -4.13
N PRO A 177 6.93 17.99 -4.80
CA PRO A 177 7.01 18.05 -6.26
C PRO A 177 6.76 16.70 -6.96
N LEU A 178 6.98 15.58 -6.25
CA LEU A 178 6.83 14.22 -6.79
C LEU A 178 5.58 13.50 -6.28
N LEU A 179 4.84 14.07 -5.32
CA LEU A 179 3.72 13.39 -4.69
C LEU A 179 2.60 13.16 -5.70
N ARG A 180 2.24 11.89 -5.91
CA ARG A 180 1.22 11.42 -6.86
C ARG A 180 0.01 10.81 -6.17
N HIS A 181 0.26 10.12 -5.06
CA HIS A 181 -0.73 9.41 -4.28
C HIS A 181 -0.68 9.91 -2.84
N LEU A 182 -1.85 10.32 -2.34
CA LEU A 182 -2.03 10.76 -0.95
C LEU A 182 -3.21 9.99 -0.37
N ASP A 183 -2.99 9.28 0.72
CA ASP A 183 -4.03 8.65 1.53
C ASP A 183 -3.97 9.24 2.93
N LEU A 184 -5.08 9.82 3.39
CA LEU A 184 -5.15 10.50 4.68
C LEU A 184 -6.40 10.05 5.43
N SER A 185 -6.15 9.49 6.60
CA SER A 185 -7.12 9.18 7.64
C SER A 185 -6.72 9.99 8.87
N LEU A 186 -7.60 10.90 9.28
CA LEU A 186 -7.31 11.85 10.35
C LEU A 186 -8.35 11.71 11.45
N GLU A 187 -7.96 11.05 12.53
CA GLU A 187 -8.81 10.95 13.71
C GLU A 187 -8.90 12.30 14.45
N ASN A 188 -10.11 12.62 14.91
CA ASN A 188 -10.44 13.82 15.67
C ASN A 188 -9.95 15.13 15.01
N PRO A 189 -10.38 15.43 13.77
CA PRO A 189 -10.01 16.67 13.12
C PRO A 189 -10.58 17.86 13.91
N GLU A 190 -9.71 18.81 14.26
CA GLU A 190 -10.16 20.08 14.84
C GLU A 190 -10.91 20.87 13.76
N PRO A 191 -12.18 21.27 14.00
CA PRO A 191 -13.06 21.83 12.96
C PRO A 191 -12.56 23.16 12.37
N ASP A 192 -11.70 23.88 13.09
CA ASP A 192 -11.17 25.19 12.66
C ASP A 192 -9.72 25.14 12.15
N ARG A 193 -9.12 23.94 12.04
CA ARG A 193 -7.72 23.79 11.61
C ARG A 193 -7.65 23.44 10.13
N ASP A 194 -7.37 24.44 9.30
CA ASP A 194 -6.97 24.20 7.91
C ASP A 194 -5.60 23.51 7.86
N ILE A 195 -5.46 22.52 6.99
CA ILE A 195 -4.25 21.75 6.70
C ILE A 195 -3.78 22.10 5.28
N MET A 196 -2.84 23.03 5.22
CA MET A 196 -2.20 23.54 3.99
C MET A 196 -0.99 22.72 3.53
N LEU A 197 -0.56 21.72 4.30
CA LEU A 197 0.71 20.98 4.07
C LEU A 197 0.81 20.37 2.66
N PHE A 198 -0.33 20.06 2.04
CA PHE A 198 -0.42 19.33 0.78
C PHE A 198 -0.80 20.22 -0.41
N HIS A 199 -0.88 21.55 -0.22
CA HIS A 199 -1.34 22.49 -1.25
C HIS A 199 -0.40 22.58 -2.47
N HIS A 200 0.91 22.47 -2.25
CA HIS A 200 1.96 22.56 -3.28
C HIS A 200 2.42 21.17 -3.72
N ALA A 201 1.48 20.38 -4.24
CA ALA A 201 1.73 19.04 -4.79
C ALA A 201 1.33 18.96 -6.28
N PRO A 202 2.11 19.52 -7.23
CA PRO A 202 1.70 19.66 -8.65
C PRO A 202 1.55 18.33 -9.41
N GLN A 203 2.12 17.24 -8.90
CA GLN A 203 1.99 15.91 -9.48
C GLN A 203 0.88 15.06 -8.84
N LEU A 204 0.15 15.59 -7.86
CA LEU A 204 -0.90 14.82 -7.17
C LEU A 204 -2.00 14.43 -8.15
N ARG A 205 -2.34 13.14 -8.21
CA ARG A 205 -3.36 12.56 -9.10
C ARG A 205 -4.41 11.78 -8.33
N THR A 206 -4.02 11.14 -7.24
CA THR A 206 -4.90 10.31 -6.43
C THR A 206 -4.94 10.84 -5.01
N ALA A 207 -6.15 11.04 -4.49
CA ALA A 207 -6.37 11.37 -3.09
C ALA A 207 -7.39 10.40 -2.48
N VAL A 208 -7.03 9.75 -1.37
CA VAL A 208 -7.94 8.99 -0.53
C VAL A 208 -8.07 9.77 0.77
N LEU A 209 -9.29 10.14 1.12
CA LEU A 209 -9.59 11.01 2.26
C LEU A 209 -10.63 10.31 3.12
N ASN A 210 -10.18 9.75 4.22
CA ASN A 210 -11.05 9.15 5.22
C ASN A 210 -11.40 10.20 6.29
N ASP A 211 -12.53 9.97 6.95
CA ASP A 211 -13.12 10.89 7.92
C ASP A 211 -13.44 12.28 7.31
N SER A 212 -13.87 13.22 8.15
CA SER A 212 -14.17 14.61 7.72
C SER A 212 -12.92 15.41 7.30
N ALA A 213 -11.80 14.75 6.99
CA ALA A 213 -10.53 15.37 6.57
C ALA A 213 -10.66 16.22 5.30
N CYS A 214 -11.64 15.91 4.44
CA CYS A 214 -11.85 16.65 3.20
C CYS A 214 -12.23 18.13 3.38
N MET A 215 -12.79 18.49 4.54
CA MET A 215 -13.18 19.88 4.83
C MET A 215 -12.03 20.71 5.39
N SER A 216 -11.07 20.09 6.06
CA SER A 216 -9.92 20.77 6.66
C SER A 216 -8.70 20.82 5.72
N ILE A 217 -8.61 19.94 4.73
CA ILE A 217 -7.44 19.85 3.87
C ILE A 217 -7.52 20.73 2.61
N GLN A 218 -6.43 21.41 2.29
CA GLN A 218 -6.26 22.10 1.02
C GLN A 218 -5.40 21.27 0.06
N LEU A 219 -6.02 20.79 -1.01
CA LEU A 219 -5.37 20.04 -2.09
C LEU A 219 -5.52 20.76 -3.43
N PRO A 220 -4.63 20.50 -4.40
CA PRO A 220 -4.83 20.94 -5.78
C PRO A 220 -5.92 20.11 -6.48
N TRP A 221 -7.18 20.29 -6.08
CA TRP A 221 -8.33 19.48 -6.52
C TRP A 221 -8.49 19.39 -8.04
N ALA A 222 -8.18 20.46 -8.76
CA ALA A 222 -8.41 20.55 -10.21
C ALA A 222 -7.60 19.53 -11.03
N GLN A 223 -6.45 19.06 -10.54
CA GLN A 223 -5.57 18.11 -11.23
C GLN A 223 -5.78 16.65 -10.81
N LEU A 224 -6.61 16.40 -9.80
CA LEU A 224 -6.91 15.03 -9.35
C LEU A 224 -7.69 14.28 -10.42
N THR A 225 -7.30 13.02 -10.63
CA THR A 225 -7.94 12.08 -11.56
C THR A 225 -8.69 10.99 -10.83
N SER A 226 -8.30 10.70 -9.59
CA SER A 226 -8.94 9.70 -8.73
C SER A 226 -9.14 10.28 -7.34
N VAL A 227 -10.36 10.23 -6.82
CA VAL A 227 -10.66 10.62 -5.44
C VAL A 227 -11.50 9.54 -4.78
N THR A 228 -11.09 9.13 -3.60
CA THR A 228 -11.84 8.23 -2.74
C THR A 228 -12.15 8.97 -1.44
N PHE A 229 -13.41 8.99 -1.04
CA PHE A 229 -13.81 9.46 0.27
C PHE A 229 -14.25 8.28 1.13
N GLY A 230 -13.74 8.23 2.35
CA GLY A 230 -14.32 7.45 3.44
C GLY A 230 -15.70 8.01 3.85
N PRO A 231 -16.22 7.61 5.02
CA PRO A 231 -17.53 8.06 5.49
C PRO A 231 -17.63 9.60 5.51
N VAL A 232 -18.42 10.16 4.60
CA VAL A 232 -18.53 11.63 4.40
C VAL A 232 -19.97 12.04 4.19
N TYR A 233 -20.34 13.24 4.65
CA TYR A 233 -21.66 13.77 4.34
C TYR A 233 -21.72 14.26 2.87
N PRO A 234 -22.83 14.00 2.16
CA PRO A 234 -22.99 14.41 0.76
C PRO A 234 -22.74 15.90 0.48
N HIS A 235 -23.11 16.78 1.42
CA HIS A 235 -22.93 18.22 1.24
C HIS A 235 -21.47 18.67 1.37
N GLU A 236 -20.64 17.93 2.11
CA GLU A 236 -19.20 18.19 2.29
C GLU A 236 -18.44 17.80 1.03
N CYS A 237 -18.65 16.57 0.54
CA CYS A 237 -17.93 16.08 -0.64
C CYS A 237 -18.32 16.83 -1.92
N VAL A 238 -19.55 17.34 -2.06
CA VAL A 238 -19.97 18.13 -3.23
C VAL A 238 -19.14 19.41 -3.39
N LEU A 239 -18.81 20.11 -2.30
CA LEU A 239 -18.00 21.34 -2.35
C LEU A 239 -16.60 21.08 -2.91
N VAL A 240 -16.04 19.93 -2.58
CA VAL A 240 -14.73 19.47 -3.06
C VAL A 240 -14.83 19.00 -4.51
N LEU A 241 -15.81 18.15 -4.82
CA LEU A 241 -16.00 17.58 -6.15
C LEU A 241 -16.27 18.65 -7.21
N GLN A 242 -16.93 19.77 -6.87
CA GLN A 242 -17.11 20.91 -7.78
C GLN A 242 -15.78 21.52 -8.26
N GLN A 243 -14.71 21.37 -7.49
CA GLN A 243 -13.38 21.88 -7.82
C GLN A 243 -12.58 20.89 -8.69
N THR A 244 -13.06 19.63 -8.81
CA THR A 244 -12.40 18.57 -9.57
C THR A 244 -12.79 18.58 -11.04
N SER A 245 -11.97 19.20 -11.89
CA SER A 245 -12.25 19.33 -13.33
C SER A 245 -11.76 18.16 -14.19
N ASN A 246 -10.82 17.36 -13.67
CA ASN A 246 -10.16 16.25 -14.38
C ASN A 246 -10.45 14.87 -13.78
N LEU A 247 -11.46 14.77 -12.91
CA LEU A 247 -11.80 13.54 -12.22
C LEU A 247 -12.28 12.46 -13.19
N LEU A 248 -11.66 11.28 -13.15
CA LEU A 248 -11.99 10.09 -13.95
C LEU A 248 -12.61 8.99 -13.07
N TYR A 249 -12.12 8.85 -11.84
CA TYR A 249 -12.56 7.87 -10.86
C TYR A 249 -13.01 8.57 -9.57
N CYS A 250 -14.18 8.18 -9.05
CA CYS A 250 -14.70 8.68 -7.79
C CYS A 250 -15.30 7.53 -6.99
N ASP A 251 -14.88 7.37 -5.74
CA ASP A 251 -15.42 6.41 -4.80
C ASP A 251 -15.88 7.15 -3.53
N LEU A 252 -17.15 7.00 -3.16
CA LEU A 252 -17.79 7.75 -2.09
C LEU A 252 -18.46 6.80 -1.09
N ALA A 253 -18.00 6.76 0.15
CA ALA A 253 -18.77 6.18 1.25
C ALA A 253 -19.64 7.26 1.90
N LEU A 254 -20.94 7.29 1.58
CA LEU A 254 -21.82 8.37 2.04
C LEU A 254 -22.43 8.07 3.41
N LEU A 255 -22.30 9.03 4.34
CA LEU A 255 -23.00 9.06 5.63
C LEU A 255 -24.42 9.59 5.47
N LEU A 256 -25.31 9.12 6.36
CA LEU A 256 -26.67 9.63 6.44
C LEU A 256 -26.78 10.91 7.27
N GLY A 257 -27.56 11.85 6.76
CA GLY A 257 -27.87 13.11 7.43
C GLY A 257 -27.42 14.29 6.57
N GLY A 258 -28.33 15.23 6.36
CA GLY A 258 -28.11 16.39 5.49
C GLY A 258 -29.36 16.73 4.69
N SER A 259 -29.60 18.03 4.47
CA SER A 259 -30.70 18.50 3.63
C SER A 259 -30.60 17.94 2.22
N SER A 260 -31.75 17.55 1.65
CA SER A 260 -31.91 17.01 0.29
C SER A 260 -31.56 18.00 -0.84
N ASP A 261 -31.19 19.24 -0.49
CA ASP A 261 -30.82 20.29 -1.43
C ASP A 261 -29.35 20.15 -1.85
N LEU A 262 -29.02 19.03 -2.50
CA LEU A 262 -27.71 18.90 -3.13
C LEU A 262 -27.66 19.81 -4.36
N ILE A 263 -26.62 20.64 -4.39
CA ILE A 263 -26.28 21.43 -5.56
C ILE A 263 -26.03 20.45 -6.71
N GLN A 264 -26.56 20.77 -7.88
CA GLN A 264 -26.39 19.95 -9.07
C GLN A 264 -24.90 19.77 -9.39
N LEU A 265 -24.39 18.54 -9.30
CA LEU A 265 -22.97 18.24 -9.49
C LEU A 265 -22.74 17.72 -10.90
N LYS A 266 -21.85 18.39 -11.65
CA LYS A 266 -21.54 18.06 -13.04
C LYS A 266 -20.08 17.71 -13.20
N LEU A 267 -19.78 16.41 -13.27
CA LEU A 267 -18.43 15.91 -13.49
C LEU A 267 -18.32 15.41 -14.93
N LEU A 268 -17.74 16.24 -15.80
CA LEU A 268 -17.77 16.05 -17.25
C LEU A 268 -16.88 14.91 -17.74
N ARG A 269 -15.86 14.54 -16.98
CA ARG A 269 -14.84 13.55 -17.36
C ARG A 269 -14.92 12.27 -16.55
N LEU A 270 -15.84 12.19 -15.58
CA LEU A 270 -15.94 11.04 -14.70
C LEU A 270 -16.36 9.80 -15.49
N GLU A 271 -15.52 8.77 -15.48
CA GLU A 271 -15.74 7.50 -16.17
C GLU A 271 -16.24 6.42 -15.20
N THR A 272 -15.78 6.46 -13.95
CA THR A 272 -16.15 5.48 -12.92
C THR A 272 -16.66 6.17 -11.66
N LEU A 273 -17.85 5.78 -11.21
CA LEU A 273 -18.43 6.20 -9.94
C LEU A 273 -18.75 4.96 -9.08
N ILE A 274 -18.25 4.95 -7.86
CA ILE A 274 -18.57 3.96 -6.84
C ILE A 274 -19.23 4.69 -5.68
N LEU A 275 -20.43 4.26 -5.31
CA LEU A 275 -21.11 4.67 -4.09
C LEU A 275 -21.07 3.50 -3.12
N ARG A 276 -20.62 3.74 -1.89
CA ARG A 276 -20.61 2.79 -0.77
C ARG A 276 -21.55 3.33 0.31
N GLU A 277 -22.23 2.42 0.99
CA GLU A 277 -23.13 2.76 2.09
C GLU A 277 -22.39 2.68 3.42
N SER A 278 -22.62 3.67 4.29
CA SER A 278 -22.05 3.68 5.63
C SER A 278 -23.05 3.36 6.74
N GLU A 279 -24.38 3.57 6.59
CA GLU A 279 -25.45 3.04 7.47
C GLU A 279 -26.85 3.63 7.10
N PHE A 280 -27.79 2.79 6.62
CA PHE A 280 -29.20 3.06 6.27
C PHE A 280 -29.46 3.94 5.02
N PRO A 281 -30.65 3.90 4.37
CA PRO A 281 -30.90 4.58 3.10
C PRO A 281 -31.43 6.01 3.22
N VAL A 282 -30.85 6.91 2.44
CA VAL A 282 -31.53 8.11 1.92
C VAL A 282 -31.58 8.00 0.40
N VAL A 283 -32.72 8.35 -0.17
CA VAL A 283 -33.03 8.22 -1.61
C VAL A 283 -32.83 9.56 -2.33
N GLY A 284 -32.48 9.49 -3.62
CA GLY A 284 -32.53 10.66 -4.53
C GLY A 284 -31.19 11.32 -4.88
N TYR A 285 -30.04 10.78 -4.48
CA TYR A 285 -28.73 11.36 -4.79
C TYR A 285 -28.46 11.50 -6.30
N LEU A 286 -28.91 10.52 -7.10
CA LEU A 286 -28.72 10.51 -8.55
C LEU A 286 -29.40 11.69 -9.25
N ASP A 287 -30.48 12.23 -8.69
CA ASP A 287 -31.22 13.35 -9.29
C ASP A 287 -30.44 14.66 -9.27
N SER A 288 -29.39 14.76 -8.45
CA SER A 288 -28.49 15.92 -8.41
C SER A 288 -27.28 15.77 -9.36
N LEU A 289 -26.97 14.56 -9.81
CA LEU A 289 -25.76 14.26 -10.58
C LEU A 289 -25.99 14.38 -12.10
N VAL A 290 -24.98 14.89 -12.81
CA VAL A 290 -24.92 14.92 -14.28
C VAL A 290 -23.52 14.46 -14.73
N LEU A 291 -23.43 13.22 -15.21
CA LEU A 291 -22.16 12.51 -15.44
C LEU A 291 -22.06 11.99 -16.88
N PRO A 292 -21.80 12.84 -17.88
CA PRO A 292 -21.94 12.48 -19.29
C PRO A 292 -20.91 11.48 -19.82
N ALA A 293 -19.73 11.39 -19.20
CA ALA A 293 -18.67 10.47 -19.59
C ALA A 293 -18.72 9.11 -18.86
N LEU A 294 -19.72 8.88 -18.02
CA LEU A 294 -19.77 7.72 -17.12
C LEU A 294 -19.89 6.40 -17.91
N ARG A 295 -19.00 5.46 -17.61
CA ARG A 295 -18.92 4.11 -18.18
C ARG A 295 -19.17 3.03 -17.15
N SER A 296 -18.71 3.21 -15.91
CA SER A 296 -18.86 2.22 -14.84
C SER A 296 -19.54 2.86 -13.63
N LEU A 297 -20.62 2.24 -13.16
CA LEU A 297 -21.38 2.67 -11.99
C LEU A 297 -21.51 1.51 -11.01
N SER A 298 -21.08 1.71 -9.77
CA SER A 298 -21.36 0.81 -8.65
C SER A 298 -22.22 1.53 -7.63
N ILE A 299 -23.39 0.99 -7.31
CA ILE A 299 -24.34 1.63 -6.39
C ILE A 299 -25.12 0.60 -5.56
N PRO A 300 -25.28 0.83 -4.25
CA PRO A 300 -26.20 0.05 -3.44
C PRO A 300 -27.64 0.21 -3.88
N GLU A 301 -28.36 -0.91 -3.93
CA GLU A 301 -29.79 -0.95 -4.30
C GLU A 301 -30.62 -0.02 -3.42
N LEU A 302 -30.20 0.17 -2.17
CA LEU A 302 -30.83 1.04 -1.18
C LEU A 302 -30.83 2.53 -1.60
N PHE A 303 -29.83 3.01 -2.34
CA PHE A 303 -29.80 4.40 -2.86
C PHE A 303 -30.79 4.65 -4.00
N LEU A 304 -31.26 3.58 -4.64
CA LEU A 304 -32.16 3.64 -5.79
C LEU A 304 -33.64 3.70 -5.38
N GLY A 305 -33.96 3.44 -4.11
CA GLY A 305 -35.31 3.52 -3.59
C GLY A 305 -36.24 2.41 -4.08
N THR A 306 -37.55 2.65 -4.00
CA THR A 306 -38.57 1.64 -4.34
C THR A 306 -38.70 1.38 -5.85
N ASN A 307 -38.36 2.37 -6.68
CA ASN A 307 -38.44 2.29 -8.15
C ASN A 307 -37.05 2.43 -8.77
N SER A 308 -36.18 1.47 -8.48
CA SER A 308 -34.75 1.55 -8.78
C SER A 308 -34.43 1.66 -10.28
N ILE A 309 -35.20 0.98 -11.12
CA ILE A 309 -35.03 1.01 -12.58
C ILE A 309 -35.36 2.40 -13.13
N ASP A 310 -36.45 3.01 -12.66
CA ASP A 310 -36.87 4.33 -13.13
C ASP A 310 -35.85 5.40 -12.71
N ALA A 311 -35.31 5.29 -11.50
CA ALA A 311 -34.24 6.16 -11.01
C ALA A 311 -32.98 6.05 -11.88
N LEU A 312 -32.52 4.84 -12.17
CA LEU A 312 -31.37 4.61 -13.06
C LEU A 312 -31.63 5.07 -14.49
N THR A 313 -32.82 4.79 -15.04
CA THR A 313 -33.19 5.19 -16.40
C THR A 313 -33.23 6.70 -16.53
N SER A 314 -33.85 7.38 -15.55
CA SER A 314 -33.89 8.85 -15.47
C SER A 314 -32.49 9.42 -15.37
N PHE A 315 -31.61 8.83 -14.55
CA PHE A 315 -30.22 9.23 -14.42
C PHE A 315 -29.43 9.07 -15.72
N VAL A 316 -29.54 7.94 -16.42
CA VAL A 316 -28.84 7.68 -17.69
C VAL A 316 -29.30 8.65 -18.77
N VAL A 317 -30.62 8.87 -18.89
CA VAL A 317 -31.19 9.83 -19.86
C VAL A 317 -30.73 11.26 -19.53
N LYS A 318 -30.79 11.65 -18.27
CA LYS A 318 -30.39 12.99 -17.80
C LYS A 318 -28.90 13.26 -18.01
N SER A 319 -28.05 12.28 -17.70
CA SER A 319 -26.60 12.39 -17.87
C SER A 319 -26.17 12.25 -19.32
N GLY A 320 -26.96 11.57 -20.16
CA GLY A 320 -26.61 11.26 -21.55
C GLY A 320 -25.42 10.29 -21.66
N CYS A 321 -25.15 9.52 -20.60
CA CYS A 321 -24.00 8.64 -20.53
C CYS A 321 -24.26 7.30 -21.23
N ARG A 322 -23.17 6.57 -21.52
CA ARG A 322 -23.20 5.24 -22.12
C ARG A 322 -22.58 4.24 -21.15
N LEU A 323 -23.39 3.75 -20.23
CA LEU A 323 -22.94 2.83 -19.21
C LEU A 323 -22.54 1.48 -19.83
N GLU A 324 -21.29 1.09 -19.63
CA GLU A 324 -20.72 -0.19 -20.07
C GLU A 324 -20.77 -1.23 -18.95
N GLU A 325 -20.59 -0.79 -17.70
CA GLU A 325 -20.62 -1.62 -16.50
C GLU A 325 -21.59 -1.07 -15.44
N LEU A 326 -22.44 -1.93 -14.91
CA LEU A 326 -23.31 -1.62 -13.78
C LEU A 326 -23.14 -2.67 -12.69
N ARG A 327 -22.78 -2.22 -11.49
CA ARG A 327 -22.67 -3.06 -10.30
C ARG A 327 -23.71 -2.60 -9.29
N ILE A 328 -24.58 -3.52 -8.87
CA ILE A 328 -25.60 -3.24 -7.87
C ILE A 328 -25.30 -4.09 -6.64
N THR A 329 -25.18 -3.44 -5.50
CA THR A 329 -24.89 -4.10 -4.23
C THR A 329 -26.19 -4.17 -3.42
N GLY A 330 -26.74 -5.37 -3.23
CA GLY A 330 -28.14 -5.49 -2.79
C GLY A 330 -28.67 -6.91 -2.79
N ARG A 331 -29.99 -7.06 -2.88
CA ARG A 331 -30.64 -8.38 -2.88
C ARG A 331 -30.50 -9.02 -4.28
N ILE A 332 -30.06 -10.27 -4.31
CA ILE A 332 -29.77 -11.01 -5.56
C ILE A 332 -31.04 -11.25 -6.40
N GLU A 333 -32.22 -11.19 -5.79
CA GLU A 333 -33.51 -11.52 -6.42
C GLU A 333 -33.93 -10.61 -7.58
N THR A 334 -33.23 -9.49 -7.82
CA THR A 334 -33.59 -8.48 -8.83
C THR A 334 -32.73 -8.52 -10.11
N VAL A 335 -31.75 -9.43 -10.22
CA VAL A 335 -30.77 -9.48 -11.33
C VAL A 335 -31.42 -9.50 -12.72
N GLN A 336 -32.43 -10.35 -12.91
CA GLN A 336 -33.08 -10.52 -14.22
C GLN A 336 -33.83 -9.26 -14.65
N ILE A 337 -34.38 -8.51 -13.69
CA ILE A 337 -35.17 -7.31 -13.93
C ILE A 337 -34.27 -6.19 -14.48
N TYR A 338 -33.08 -5.99 -13.88
CA TYR A 338 -32.12 -5.01 -14.40
C TYR A 338 -31.53 -5.43 -15.75
N ARG A 339 -31.30 -6.73 -15.99
CA ARG A 339 -30.79 -7.22 -17.28
C ARG A 339 -31.80 -7.03 -18.42
N GLN A 340 -33.10 -7.12 -18.13
CA GLN A 340 -34.16 -6.80 -19.09
C GLN A 340 -34.26 -5.29 -19.33
N ALA A 341 -34.13 -4.47 -18.29
CA ALA A 341 -34.22 -3.01 -18.42
C ALA A 341 -33.01 -2.37 -19.12
N PHE A 342 -31.82 -2.95 -18.98
CA PHE A 342 -30.57 -2.40 -19.52
C PHE A 342 -29.80 -3.42 -20.40
N PRO A 343 -30.34 -3.83 -21.55
CA PRO A 343 -29.74 -4.86 -22.40
C PRO A 343 -28.43 -4.40 -23.07
N SER A 344 -28.14 -3.10 -23.10
CA SER A 344 -26.94 -2.52 -23.71
C SER A 344 -25.70 -2.55 -22.80
N ILE A 345 -25.85 -2.88 -21.52
CA ILE A 345 -24.74 -2.93 -20.55
C ILE A 345 -23.97 -4.22 -20.76
N ARG A 346 -22.64 -4.10 -20.93
CA ARG A 346 -21.75 -5.24 -21.20
C ARG A 346 -21.55 -6.11 -19.96
N MET A 347 -21.35 -5.46 -18.82
CA MET A 347 -21.10 -6.14 -17.56
C MET A 347 -22.12 -5.71 -16.51
N LEU A 348 -22.98 -6.65 -16.11
CA LEU A 348 -23.92 -6.46 -15.02
C LEU A 348 -23.56 -7.44 -13.91
N SER A 349 -23.15 -6.92 -12.75
CA SER A 349 -22.72 -7.75 -11.62
C SER A 349 -23.47 -7.39 -10.35
N PHE A 350 -23.89 -8.41 -9.60
CA PHE A 350 -24.58 -8.24 -8.33
C PHE A 350 -23.73 -8.80 -7.21
N HIS A 351 -23.54 -7.99 -6.19
CA HIS A 351 -22.68 -8.31 -5.08
C HIS A 351 -23.53 -8.32 -3.82
N GLY A 352 -23.57 -9.46 -3.13
CA GLY A 352 -24.14 -9.53 -1.79
C GLY A 352 -23.32 -8.66 -0.84
N TRP A 353 -23.97 -8.13 0.20
CA TRP A 353 -23.42 -7.18 1.20
C TRP A 353 -22.00 -7.52 1.70
N ARG A 354 -21.61 -8.80 1.67
CA ARG A 354 -20.33 -9.31 2.19
C ARG A 354 -19.11 -9.18 1.25
N SER A 355 -19.27 -8.76 -0.01
CA SER A 355 -18.21 -8.91 -1.03
C SER A 355 -17.43 -7.63 -1.40
N LEU A 356 -17.70 -6.48 -0.78
CA LEU A 356 -16.99 -5.21 -1.07
C LEU A 356 -16.11 -4.69 0.06
N GLY A 357 -16.02 -5.41 1.18
CA GLY A 357 -15.07 -5.11 2.25
C GLY A 357 -13.81 -5.93 2.09
N ARG A 358 -12.92 -5.56 1.16
CA ARG A 358 -11.46 -5.88 1.18
C ARG A 358 -10.78 -5.30 -0.05
N THR A 359 -10.41 -4.03 0.06
CA THR A 359 -9.14 -3.52 -0.47
C THR A 359 -8.63 -2.56 0.60
N TYR A 360 -7.55 -2.96 1.28
CA TYR A 360 -6.85 -2.31 2.40
C TYR A 360 -7.69 -2.33 3.70
N THR A 361 -7.34 -3.05 4.77
CA THR A 361 -6.05 -3.45 5.36
C THR A 361 -6.08 -4.92 5.79
N ALA A 362 -4.93 -5.60 5.81
CA ALA A 362 -4.82 -7.01 6.19
C ALA A 362 -4.37 -7.19 7.65
N SER A 363 -5.18 -7.86 8.46
CA SER A 363 -4.72 -8.85 9.45
C SER A 363 -5.92 -9.66 9.96
N ASP A 364 -6.16 -10.82 9.35
CA ASP A 364 -6.43 -12.07 10.06
C ASP A 364 -6.70 -13.20 9.05
N ASP A 365 -5.83 -14.21 9.13
CA ASP A 365 -6.00 -15.53 8.54
C ASP A 365 -7.05 -16.31 9.34
N SER A 366 -8.16 -16.69 8.69
CA SER A 366 -8.62 -18.08 8.59
C SER A 366 -9.99 -18.15 7.90
N ASP A 367 -10.04 -18.98 6.87
CA ASP A 367 -11.21 -19.68 6.32
C ASP A 367 -12.38 -18.85 5.75
N ALA A 368 -12.41 -18.72 4.42
CA ALA A 368 -13.66 -18.68 3.66
C ALA A 368 -13.47 -19.19 2.22
N GLU A 369 -13.81 -20.46 2.02
CA GLU A 369 -14.05 -21.05 0.70
C GLU A 369 -15.32 -20.46 0.05
N SER A 370 -15.26 -20.38 -1.29
CA SER A 370 -16.36 -20.46 -2.27
C SER A 370 -17.50 -19.42 -2.26
N GLU A 371 -17.60 -18.66 -3.35
CA GLU A 371 -18.65 -18.80 -4.38
C GLU A 371 -18.66 -17.55 -5.29
N THR A 372 -18.10 -17.69 -6.50
CA THR A 372 -18.23 -16.70 -7.58
C THR A 372 -18.85 -17.44 -8.75
N GLN A 373 -20.16 -17.25 -8.98
CA GLN A 373 -20.81 -17.78 -10.19
C GLN A 373 -20.62 -16.77 -11.33
N SER A 374 -19.56 -16.96 -12.11
CA SER A 374 -19.39 -16.40 -13.45
C SER A 374 -20.00 -17.40 -14.45
N ILE A 375 -21.18 -17.10 -14.98
CA ILE A 375 -21.75 -17.87 -16.09
C ILE A 375 -21.20 -17.28 -17.40
N SER A 376 -20.22 -17.98 -17.98
CA SER A 376 -19.80 -17.82 -19.37
C SER A 376 -20.42 -18.95 -20.20
N GLU A 377 -21.39 -18.64 -21.06
CA GLU A 377 -21.88 -19.59 -22.08
C GLU A 377 -20.97 -19.51 -23.31
N CYS A 378 -20.33 -20.64 -23.63
CA CYS A 378 -19.80 -20.93 -24.97
C CYS A 378 -20.49 -22.21 -25.46
N ASP A 379 -21.08 -22.11 -26.64
CA ASP A 379 -21.63 -23.21 -27.45
C ASP A 379 -20.61 -24.33 -27.70
N GLU A 380 -21.05 -25.59 -27.71
CA GLU A 380 -20.88 -26.53 -28.83
C GLU A 380 -21.49 -27.93 -28.56
N LEU A 381 -22.40 -28.33 -29.46
CA LEU A 381 -22.52 -29.62 -30.17
C LEU A 381 -22.12 -30.94 -29.46
N ALA A 382 -23.10 -31.84 -29.30
CA ALA A 382 -23.13 -33.24 -29.79
C ALA A 382 -23.89 -34.17 -28.82
N GLY A 383 -24.87 -34.90 -29.36
CA GLY A 383 -25.64 -35.94 -28.68
C GLY A 383 -26.97 -36.18 -29.36
#